data_AF-A0A496S8V0-F1
#
_entry.id   AF-A0A496S8V0-F1
#
_cell.length_a   1.000
_cell.length_b   1.000
_cell.length_c   1.000
_cell.angle_alpha   90.00
_cell.angle_beta   90.00
_cell.angle_gamma   90.00
#
_symmetry.space_group_name_H-M   'P 1'
#
loop_
_entity.id
_entity.type
_entity.pdbx_description
1 polymer ?
#
loop_
_entity_poly.entity_id
_entity_poly.type
_entity_poly.pdbx_seq_one_letter_code
_entity_poly.pdbx_strand_id
1 'polypeptide(L)'
;ANDLLWWERANSLKEEFRKKVFWGIEGKQVIINLSYLEKFLDKVVKKLDIGISKAKDKKTGVYFSYFTYQIKEYELEEYQYIKPKKVTLKPLPLFLEAPVHALRVNKEVELYRKVKKTSLYDKKLKMYRLNVSLKECPLEIGRSRIFPRGWLENESIWLHMEYKYLLELLKNGLYEEFYKEIFKCGICFLNPTAYGRSILENSSFIVSSVYPDKSLWGKGFVARLTGATSEVLNIWILMCLGKNPFFVDKNNNFCIKFSPILKGDLFTKRGTTINLDNKVRKLEPNTFAFKLFSSILVIYYNPKRKNTYSENIKIEKIIIDDGNQKTVLKDSLIKPPLSYKIREAKVREIEVHFS
;
A
#
# COMPACT_ATOMS: atom_id res chain seq x y z
N ALA A 1 13.31 -31.59 0.32
CA ALA A 1 12.95 -31.87 -1.09
C ALA A 1 13.94 -31.13 -1.99
N ASN A 2 14.44 -31.81 -3.03
CA ASN A 2 15.33 -31.20 -4.01
C ASN A 2 14.55 -30.13 -4.81
N ASP A 3 14.92 -28.85 -4.67
CA ASP A 3 14.21 -27.73 -5.30
C ASP A 3 14.28 -27.81 -6.84
N LEU A 4 15.37 -28.36 -7.41
CA LEU A 4 15.53 -28.58 -8.85
C LEU A 4 14.56 -29.66 -9.35
N LEU A 5 14.47 -30.79 -8.66
CA LEU A 5 13.53 -31.86 -9.00
C LEU A 5 12.07 -31.38 -8.97
N TRP A 6 11.72 -30.56 -7.98
CA TRP A 6 10.38 -29.95 -7.93
C TRP A 6 10.15 -29.01 -9.11
N TRP A 7 11.14 -28.18 -9.44
CA TRP A 7 11.07 -27.26 -10.58
C TRP A 7 10.89 -28.01 -11.90
N GLU A 8 11.65 -29.08 -12.13
CA GLU A 8 11.52 -29.92 -13.33
C GLU A 8 10.11 -30.49 -13.45
N ARG A 9 9.63 -31.21 -12.43
CA ARG A 9 8.30 -31.83 -12.44
C ARG A 9 7.17 -30.82 -12.64
N ALA A 10 7.24 -29.68 -11.94
CA ALA A 10 6.23 -28.64 -12.06
C ALA A 10 6.20 -28.00 -13.45
N ASN A 11 7.37 -27.81 -14.09
CA ASN A 11 7.43 -27.29 -15.45
C ASN A 11 7.00 -28.31 -16.49
N SER A 12 7.39 -29.59 -16.36
CA SER A 12 6.89 -30.66 -17.25
C SER A 12 5.37 -30.72 -17.27
N LEU A 13 4.72 -30.68 -16.10
CA LEU A 13 3.25 -30.66 -16.01
C LEU A 13 2.63 -29.41 -16.65
N LYS A 14 3.27 -28.24 -16.51
CA LYS A 14 2.82 -26.99 -17.16
C LYS A 14 2.95 -27.08 -18.68
N GLU A 15 4.04 -27.64 -19.20
CA GLU A 15 4.24 -27.82 -20.64
C GLU A 15 3.28 -28.87 -21.22
N GLU A 16 3.03 -29.97 -20.52
CA GLU A 16 2.00 -30.94 -20.90
C GLU A 16 0.61 -30.30 -20.96
N PHE A 17 0.27 -29.50 -19.94
CA PHE A 17 -0.98 -28.76 -19.95
C PHE A 17 -1.06 -27.78 -21.12
N ARG A 18 -0.02 -26.98 -21.36
CA ARG A 18 0.07 -26.05 -22.49
C ARG A 18 -0.10 -26.75 -23.83
N LYS A 19 0.58 -27.89 -24.04
CA LYS A 19 0.45 -28.71 -25.26
C LYS A 19 -1.00 -29.17 -25.47
N LYS A 20 -1.68 -29.61 -24.40
CA LYS A 20 -3.08 -30.06 -24.47
C LYS A 20 -4.06 -28.94 -24.82
N VAL A 21 -3.82 -27.72 -24.35
CA VAL A 21 -4.75 -26.59 -24.53
C VAL A 21 -4.34 -25.62 -25.65
N PHE A 22 -3.19 -25.84 -26.30
CA PHE A 22 -2.61 -24.91 -27.27
C PHE A 22 -3.57 -24.57 -28.42
N TRP A 23 -4.26 -25.57 -28.96
CA TRP A 23 -5.20 -25.43 -30.07
C TRP A 23 -6.65 -25.16 -29.62
N GLY A 24 -6.90 -25.09 -28.32
CA GLY A 24 -8.22 -24.93 -27.75
C GLY A 24 -8.51 -25.92 -26.63
N ILE A 25 -9.72 -25.83 -26.09
CA ILE A 25 -10.23 -26.72 -25.02
C ILE A 25 -11.44 -27.51 -25.53
N GLU A 26 -11.56 -28.77 -25.12
CA GLU A 26 -12.67 -29.65 -25.54
C GLU A 26 -14.03 -29.28 -24.93
N GLY A 27 -14.08 -28.32 -24.00
CA GLY A 27 -15.31 -27.91 -23.29
C GLY A 27 -15.82 -28.92 -22.25
N LYS A 28 -15.21 -30.10 -22.13
CA LYS A 28 -15.55 -31.10 -21.11
C LYS A 28 -15.32 -30.56 -19.71
N GLN A 29 -16.34 -30.66 -18.87
CA GLN A 29 -16.27 -30.29 -17.45
C GLN A 29 -16.22 -31.56 -16.60
N VAL A 30 -15.49 -31.49 -15.50
CA VAL A 30 -15.40 -32.57 -14.51
C VAL A 30 -15.84 -32.05 -13.16
N ILE A 31 -16.63 -32.86 -12.44
CA ILE A 31 -17.04 -32.54 -11.08
C ILE A 31 -15.85 -32.84 -10.16
N ILE A 32 -15.41 -31.83 -9.40
CA ILE A 32 -14.33 -31.96 -8.43
C ILE A 32 -14.93 -31.82 -7.03
N ASN A 33 -14.60 -32.74 -6.12
CA ASN A 33 -15.04 -32.66 -4.74
C ASN A 33 -14.33 -31.49 -4.02
N LEU A 34 -15.08 -30.72 -3.22
CA LEU A 34 -14.54 -29.62 -2.43
C LEU A 34 -13.38 -30.06 -1.50
N SER A 35 -13.49 -31.23 -0.87
CA SER A 35 -12.45 -31.77 0.01
C SER A 35 -11.12 -32.06 -0.72
N TYR A 36 -11.19 -32.38 -2.01
CA TYR A 36 -9.98 -32.53 -2.83
C TYR A 36 -9.31 -31.15 -3.04
N LEU A 37 -10.10 -30.12 -3.33
CA LEU A 37 -9.61 -28.76 -3.52
C LEU A 37 -9.00 -28.20 -2.23
N GLU A 38 -9.65 -28.41 -1.08
CA GLU A 38 -9.12 -28.01 0.24
C GLU A 38 -7.74 -28.65 0.49
N LYS A 39 -7.63 -29.98 0.34
CA LYS A 39 -6.36 -30.70 0.51
C LYS A 39 -5.27 -30.23 -0.44
N PHE A 40 -5.64 -29.83 -1.66
CA PHE A 40 -4.71 -29.26 -2.63
C PHE A 40 -4.23 -27.87 -2.19
N LEU A 41 -5.16 -26.99 -1.82
CA LEU A 41 -4.85 -25.63 -1.36
C LEU A 41 -3.98 -25.65 -0.09
N ASP A 42 -4.22 -26.57 0.84
CA ASP A 42 -3.36 -26.76 2.02
C ASP A 42 -1.92 -27.09 1.64
N LYS A 43 -1.72 -27.95 0.63
CA LYS A 43 -0.39 -28.27 0.12
C LYS A 43 0.27 -27.07 -0.56
N VAL A 44 -0.51 -26.26 -1.28
CA VAL A 44 -0.03 -25.02 -1.90
C VAL A 44 0.44 -24.04 -0.83
N VAL A 45 -0.38 -23.77 0.20
CA VAL A 45 -0.03 -22.89 1.32
C VAL A 45 1.26 -23.36 2.00
N LYS A 46 1.35 -24.64 2.37
CA LYS A 46 2.57 -25.22 2.98
C LYS A 46 3.81 -25.03 2.11
N LYS A 47 3.70 -25.21 0.79
CA LYS A 47 4.83 -24.99 -0.14
C LYS A 47 5.23 -23.52 -0.21
N LEU A 48 4.26 -22.60 -0.23
CA LEU A 48 4.50 -21.16 -0.23
C LEU A 48 5.16 -20.71 1.08
N ASP A 49 4.71 -21.19 2.24
CA ASP A 49 5.30 -20.87 3.54
C ASP A 49 6.77 -21.28 3.66
N ILE A 50 7.12 -22.44 3.09
CA ILE A 50 8.53 -22.87 3.00
C ILE A 50 9.33 -21.88 2.14
N GLY A 51 8.77 -21.41 1.01
CA GLY A 51 9.39 -20.42 0.15
C GLY A 51 9.59 -19.07 0.85
N ILE A 52 8.55 -18.55 1.52
CA ILE A 52 8.60 -17.31 2.30
C ILE A 52 9.66 -17.40 3.40
N SER A 53 9.71 -18.53 4.11
CA SER A 53 10.71 -18.77 5.16
C SER A 53 12.14 -18.75 4.61
N LYS A 54 12.36 -19.35 3.43
CA LYS A 54 13.67 -19.31 2.73
C LYS A 54 14.04 -17.91 2.24
N ALA A 55 13.06 -17.08 1.90
CA ALA A 55 13.26 -15.71 1.40
C ALA A 55 13.67 -14.71 2.48
N LYS A 56 13.52 -15.06 3.77
CA LYS A 56 13.89 -14.18 4.89
C LYS A 56 15.40 -14.08 5.02
N ASP A 57 15.94 -12.87 4.91
CA ASP A 57 17.32 -12.60 5.26
C ASP A 57 17.51 -12.80 6.76
N LYS A 58 18.31 -13.79 7.14
CA LYS A 58 18.60 -14.10 8.54
C LYS A 58 19.35 -12.95 9.25
N LYS A 59 20.07 -12.10 8.50
CA LYS A 59 20.86 -11.00 9.08
C LYS A 59 19.98 -9.81 9.43
N THR A 60 19.15 -9.35 8.50
CA THR A 60 18.31 -8.16 8.71
C THR A 60 16.90 -8.50 9.21
N GLY A 61 16.45 -9.74 9.04
CA GLY A 61 15.09 -10.17 9.29
C GLY A 61 14.07 -9.63 8.28
N VAL A 62 14.53 -9.04 7.18
CA VAL A 62 13.73 -8.55 6.04
C VAL A 62 13.73 -9.59 4.92
N TYR A 63 12.71 -9.59 4.07
CA TYR A 63 12.59 -10.54 2.97
C TYR A 63 13.28 -10.04 1.70
N PHE A 64 13.93 -10.94 0.98
CA PHE A 64 14.38 -10.69 -0.40
C PHE A 64 13.20 -10.79 -1.36
N SER A 65 13.06 -9.85 -2.29
CA SER A 65 12.02 -9.88 -3.33
C SER A 65 12.41 -10.77 -4.52
N TYR A 66 13.66 -10.65 -4.96
CA TYR A 66 14.14 -11.22 -6.20
C TYR A 66 15.33 -12.12 -5.95
N PHE A 67 15.45 -13.15 -6.79
CA PHE A 67 16.51 -14.14 -6.71
C PHE A 67 16.99 -14.49 -8.11
N THR A 68 18.26 -14.85 -8.21
CA THR A 68 18.84 -15.48 -9.40
C THR A 68 19.30 -16.88 -9.05
N TYR A 69 19.36 -17.76 -10.05
CA TYR A 69 19.97 -19.07 -9.91
C TYR A 69 21.27 -19.10 -10.69
N GLN A 70 22.34 -19.55 -10.03
CA GLN A 70 23.60 -19.84 -10.70
C GLN A 70 23.70 -21.34 -10.96
N ILE A 71 23.89 -21.73 -12.22
CA ILE A 71 24.20 -23.10 -12.60
C ILE A 71 25.64 -23.39 -12.16
N LYS A 72 25.82 -24.45 -11.38
CA LYS A 72 27.14 -24.91 -10.89
C LYS A 72 27.66 -26.09 -11.69
N GLU A 73 26.75 -26.99 -12.06
CA GLU A 73 27.02 -28.18 -12.84
C GLU A 73 25.89 -28.34 -13.84
N TYR A 74 26.22 -28.69 -15.08
CA TYR A 74 25.28 -28.96 -16.15
C TYR A 74 25.79 -30.04 -17.06
N GLU A 75 24.86 -30.65 -17.80
CA GLU A 75 25.16 -31.52 -18.94
C GLU A 75 24.73 -30.81 -20.22
N LEU A 76 25.44 -31.10 -21.31
CA LEU A 76 25.02 -30.71 -22.66
C LEU A 76 24.20 -31.84 -23.25
N GLU A 77 22.97 -31.54 -23.64
CA GLU A 77 22.15 -32.43 -24.45
C GLU A 77 22.34 -32.10 -25.94
N GLU A 78 21.62 -32.80 -26.82
CA GLU A 78 21.62 -32.53 -28.27
C GLU A 78 21.38 -31.04 -28.55
N TYR A 79 21.94 -30.53 -29.65
CA TYR A 79 21.82 -29.12 -30.05
C TYR A 79 22.35 -28.10 -29.01
N GLN A 80 23.29 -28.50 -28.15
CA GLN A 80 23.92 -27.63 -27.12
C GLN A 80 22.94 -27.12 -26.05
N TYR A 81 21.84 -27.86 -25.81
CA TYR A 81 20.94 -27.51 -24.72
C TYR A 81 21.60 -27.77 -23.36
N ILE A 82 21.56 -26.77 -22.48
CA ILE A 82 22.11 -26.86 -21.13
C ILE A 82 21.07 -27.47 -20.20
N LYS A 83 21.38 -28.65 -19.65
CA LYS A 83 20.60 -29.28 -18.59
C LYS A 83 21.24 -29.05 -17.24
N PRO A 84 20.69 -28.17 -16.39
CA PRO A 84 21.27 -27.92 -15.07
C PRO A 84 21.19 -29.18 -14.20
N LYS A 85 22.32 -29.57 -13.60
CA LYS A 85 22.40 -30.67 -12.60
C LYS A 85 22.44 -30.13 -11.18
N LYS A 86 23.04 -28.95 -11.02
CA LYS A 86 23.15 -28.29 -9.73
C LYS A 86 23.01 -26.79 -9.90
N VAL A 87 22.12 -26.20 -9.10
CA VAL A 87 21.88 -24.76 -9.07
C VAL A 87 22.05 -24.23 -7.67
N THR A 88 22.51 -23.00 -7.56
CA THR A 88 22.59 -22.26 -6.29
C THR A 88 21.74 -21.01 -6.39
N LEU A 89 20.76 -20.88 -5.49
CA LEU A 89 19.97 -19.67 -5.32
C LEU A 89 20.85 -18.55 -4.78
N LYS A 90 20.80 -17.38 -5.41
CA LYS A 90 21.40 -16.15 -4.92
C LYS A 90 20.32 -15.08 -4.77
N PRO A 91 20.09 -14.55 -3.56
CA PRO A 91 19.20 -13.41 -3.41
C PRO A 91 19.82 -12.17 -4.07
N LEU A 92 18.98 -11.35 -4.69
CA LEU A 92 19.35 -9.98 -5.05
C LEU A 92 19.30 -9.08 -3.81
N PRO A 93 19.92 -7.89 -3.84
CA PRO A 93 19.80 -6.90 -2.77
C PRO A 93 18.34 -6.65 -2.40
N LEU A 94 18.09 -6.19 -1.16
CA LEU A 94 16.73 -5.96 -0.68
C LEU A 94 16.00 -4.94 -1.56
N PHE A 95 14.72 -5.19 -1.83
CA PHE A 95 13.77 -4.26 -2.43
C PHE A 95 12.66 -3.97 -1.42
N LEU A 96 12.11 -2.75 -1.45
CA LEU A 96 11.01 -2.33 -0.57
C LEU A 96 9.72 -3.14 -0.79
N GLU A 97 9.59 -3.75 -1.97
CA GLU A 97 8.45 -4.56 -2.38
C GLU A 97 8.17 -5.75 -1.44
N ALA A 98 9.18 -6.54 -1.04
CA ALA A 98 8.94 -7.68 -0.17
C ALA A 98 8.41 -7.26 1.22
N PRO A 99 8.95 -6.21 1.89
CA PRO A 99 8.31 -5.60 3.05
C PRO A 99 6.83 -5.22 2.83
N VAL A 100 6.49 -4.59 1.70
CA VAL A 100 5.10 -4.24 1.36
C VAL A 100 4.21 -5.48 1.31
N HIS A 101 4.64 -6.52 0.59
CA HIS A 101 3.87 -7.76 0.47
C HIS A 101 3.75 -8.50 1.80
N ALA A 102 4.82 -8.55 2.60
CA ALA A 102 4.80 -9.19 3.91
C ALA A 102 3.89 -8.44 4.91
N LEU A 103 3.84 -7.11 4.87
CA LEU A 103 2.85 -6.34 5.64
C LEU A 103 1.42 -6.61 5.14
N ARG A 104 1.21 -6.71 3.84
CA ARG A 104 -0.13 -6.94 3.26
C ARG A 104 -0.70 -8.31 3.57
N VAL A 105 0.10 -9.36 3.40
CA VAL A 105 -0.34 -10.76 3.46
C VAL A 105 -0.11 -11.35 4.85
N ASN A 106 1.10 -11.23 5.38
CA ASN A 106 1.52 -11.87 6.63
C ASN A 106 1.35 -10.96 7.85
N LYS A 107 1.03 -9.67 7.65
CA LYS A 107 0.83 -8.66 8.70
C LYS A 107 2.02 -8.54 9.67
N GLU A 108 3.24 -8.73 9.16
CA GLU A 108 4.48 -8.67 9.96
C GLU A 108 4.88 -7.24 10.33
N VAL A 109 4.18 -6.63 11.29
CA VAL A 109 4.36 -5.23 11.69
C VAL A 109 5.78 -4.86 12.16
N GLU A 110 6.52 -5.82 12.73
CA GLU A 110 7.92 -5.61 13.15
C GLU A 110 8.87 -5.31 11.98
N LEU A 111 8.46 -5.59 10.73
CA LEU A 111 9.23 -5.22 9.54
C LEU A 111 9.44 -3.71 9.45
N TYR A 112 8.53 -2.88 9.98
CA TYR A 112 8.73 -1.43 10.00
C TYR A 112 10.06 -1.05 10.64
N ARG A 113 10.35 -1.59 11.83
CA ARG A 113 11.59 -1.31 12.56
C ARG A 113 12.81 -1.90 11.85
N LYS A 114 12.67 -3.08 11.25
CA LYS A 114 13.76 -3.78 10.54
C LYS A 114 14.15 -3.06 9.26
N VAL A 115 13.19 -2.65 8.43
CA VAL A 115 13.42 -1.89 7.18
C VAL A 115 14.23 -0.63 7.47
N LYS A 116 13.91 0.10 8.54
CA LYS A 116 14.63 1.32 8.94
C LYS A 116 16.08 1.11 9.37
N LYS A 117 16.46 -0.13 9.69
CA LYS A 117 17.86 -0.51 10.00
C LYS A 117 18.65 -0.88 8.74
N THR A 118 17.99 -1.05 7.59
CA THR A 118 18.64 -1.38 6.31
C THR A 118 18.92 -0.14 5.46
N SER A 119 19.68 -0.32 4.38
CA SER A 119 19.94 0.73 3.39
C SER A 119 18.72 1.11 2.53
N LEU A 120 17.57 0.42 2.69
CA LEU A 120 16.29 0.85 2.13
C LEU A 120 15.83 2.17 2.75
N TYR A 121 16.22 2.50 3.99
CA TYR A 121 15.86 3.77 4.59
C TYR A 121 16.94 4.83 4.32
N ASP A 122 16.56 5.85 3.56
CA ASP A 122 17.39 7.02 3.31
C ASP A 122 17.41 7.90 4.56
N LYS A 123 18.46 7.77 5.37
CA LYS A 123 18.57 8.50 6.64
C LYS A 123 18.60 10.02 6.48
N LYS A 124 19.11 10.52 5.34
CA LYS A 124 19.22 11.96 5.09
C LYS A 124 17.87 12.56 4.71
N LEU A 125 17.16 11.93 3.78
CA LEU A 125 15.84 12.40 3.34
C LEU A 125 14.71 11.95 4.28
N LYS A 126 14.96 10.93 5.11
CA LYS A 126 13.96 10.26 5.97
C LYS A 126 12.84 9.60 5.15
N MET A 127 13.22 9.00 4.02
CA MET A 127 12.35 8.36 3.02
C MET A 127 12.81 6.93 2.71
N TYR A 128 12.04 6.18 1.92
CA TYR A 128 12.30 4.77 1.60
C TYR A 128 12.73 4.59 0.14
N ARG A 129 13.95 4.11 -0.05
CA ARG A 129 14.50 3.73 -1.36
C ARG A 129 13.80 2.49 -1.89
N LEU A 130 13.67 2.41 -3.21
CA LEU A 130 13.08 1.26 -3.90
C LEU A 130 13.86 -0.03 -3.63
N ASN A 131 15.19 0.06 -3.59
CA ASN A 131 16.09 -1.06 -3.42
C ASN A 131 17.40 -0.63 -2.77
N VAL A 132 18.16 -1.63 -2.31
CA VAL A 132 19.57 -1.50 -1.91
C VAL A 132 20.44 -1.63 -3.16
N SER A 133 21.69 -1.13 -3.07
CA SER A 133 22.59 -1.03 -4.21
C SER A 133 22.73 -2.27 -5.05
N LEU A 134 22.50 -2.09 -6.35
CA LEU A 134 22.66 -3.13 -7.36
C LEU A 134 24.10 -3.21 -7.89
N LYS A 135 25.06 -2.39 -7.42
CA LYS A 135 26.41 -2.29 -7.99
C LYS A 135 27.11 -3.65 -8.16
N GLU A 136 26.95 -4.57 -7.22
CA GLU A 136 27.58 -5.90 -7.30
C GLU A 136 26.72 -6.95 -8.03
N CYS A 137 25.57 -6.56 -8.58
CA CYS A 137 24.72 -7.44 -9.36
C CYS A 137 25.15 -7.49 -10.83
N PRO A 138 24.91 -8.63 -11.52
CA PRO A 138 25.27 -8.80 -12.92
C PRO A 138 24.25 -8.06 -13.82
N LEU A 139 24.58 -7.79 -15.09
CA LEU A 139 23.75 -6.94 -15.97
C LEU A 139 22.43 -7.61 -16.37
N GLU A 140 22.37 -8.93 -16.30
CA GLU A 140 21.24 -9.79 -16.66
C GLU A 140 20.03 -9.59 -15.75
N ILE A 141 20.18 -8.94 -14.59
CA ILE A 141 19.03 -8.58 -13.73
C ILE A 141 18.16 -7.48 -14.34
N GLY A 142 18.61 -6.88 -15.45
CA GLY A 142 17.86 -5.91 -16.24
C GLY A 142 18.37 -4.48 -16.09
N ARG A 143 17.73 -3.59 -16.85
CA ARG A 143 18.17 -2.19 -17.05
C ARG A 143 18.36 -1.39 -15.76
N SER A 144 17.65 -1.73 -14.68
CA SER A 144 17.78 -1.05 -13.39
C SER A 144 19.21 -1.09 -12.86
N ARG A 145 19.99 -2.12 -13.20
CA ARG A 145 21.41 -2.20 -12.84
C ARG A 145 22.26 -1.09 -13.47
N ILE A 146 21.86 -0.57 -14.64
CA ILE A 146 22.66 0.38 -15.43
C ILE A 146 22.44 1.82 -14.96
N PHE A 147 21.26 2.13 -14.40
CA PHE A 147 20.99 3.48 -13.91
C PHE A 147 21.94 3.86 -12.77
N PRO A 148 22.39 5.13 -12.70
CA PRO A 148 23.14 5.63 -11.56
C PRO A 148 22.37 5.40 -10.25
N ARG A 149 23.11 5.17 -9.16
CA ARG A 149 22.52 5.00 -7.83
C ARG A 149 21.73 6.24 -7.44
N GLY A 150 20.51 6.08 -6.94
CA GLY A 150 19.62 7.18 -6.57
C GLY A 150 18.78 7.72 -7.72
N TRP A 151 18.85 7.11 -8.91
CA TRP A 151 18.15 7.53 -10.12
C TRP A 151 17.22 6.42 -10.64
N LEU A 152 16.02 6.82 -11.10
CA LEU A 152 15.03 5.90 -11.68
C LEU A 152 14.82 4.65 -10.81
N GLU A 153 14.74 3.45 -11.37
CA GLU A 153 14.50 2.21 -10.61
C GLU A 153 15.72 1.69 -9.82
N ASN A 154 16.78 2.49 -9.62
CA ASN A 154 17.98 2.10 -8.84
C ASN A 154 18.22 3.00 -7.63
N GLU A 155 17.89 2.53 -6.43
CA GLU A 155 18.11 3.21 -5.14
C GLU A 155 17.46 4.61 -5.02
N SER A 156 16.60 5.02 -5.95
CA SER A 156 15.80 6.24 -5.79
C SER A 156 14.67 6.04 -4.78
N ILE A 157 14.01 7.13 -4.38
CA ILE A 157 12.74 7.05 -3.66
C ILE A 157 11.62 6.93 -4.69
N TRP A 158 11.19 5.70 -4.97
CA TRP A 158 10.14 5.45 -5.97
C TRP A 158 8.75 5.63 -5.32
N LEU A 159 8.10 6.76 -5.60
CA LEU A 159 6.93 7.23 -4.83
C LEU A 159 5.79 6.22 -4.80
N HIS A 160 5.54 5.52 -5.90
CA HIS A 160 4.47 4.51 -5.92
C HIS A 160 4.73 3.38 -4.92
N MET A 161 5.97 2.90 -4.83
CA MET A 161 6.33 1.82 -3.90
C MET A 161 6.40 2.32 -2.46
N GLU A 162 6.94 3.53 -2.24
CA GLU A 162 6.94 4.15 -0.92
C GLU A 162 5.51 4.34 -0.39
N TYR A 163 4.57 4.79 -1.24
CA TYR A 163 3.20 5.01 -0.79
C TYR A 163 2.43 3.71 -0.59
N LYS A 164 2.73 2.65 -1.35
CA LYS A 164 2.26 1.30 -1.00
C LYS A 164 2.74 0.89 0.39
N TYR A 165 4.01 1.14 0.70
CA TYR A 165 4.56 0.83 2.03
C TYR A 165 3.85 1.60 3.14
N LEU A 166 3.67 2.92 2.99
CA LEU A 166 2.93 3.75 3.95
C LEU A 166 1.46 3.30 4.10
N LEU A 167 0.81 2.96 2.98
CA LEU A 167 -0.55 2.42 2.99
C LEU A 167 -0.63 1.12 3.78
N GLU A 168 0.35 0.23 3.67
CA GLU A 168 0.36 -1.01 4.46
C GLU A 168 0.63 -0.76 5.95
N LEU A 169 1.39 0.27 6.34
CA LEU A 169 1.48 0.68 7.75
C LEU A 169 0.08 1.06 8.28
N LEU A 170 -0.64 1.90 7.53
CA LEU A 170 -2.00 2.32 7.86
C LEU A 170 -2.96 1.13 7.94
N LYS A 171 -2.95 0.22 6.94
CA LYS A 171 -3.81 -0.96 6.92
C LYS A 171 -3.53 -1.93 8.07
N ASN A 172 -2.29 -2.01 8.54
CA ASN A 172 -1.90 -2.90 9.65
C ASN A 172 -2.05 -2.29 11.04
N GLY A 173 -2.60 -1.08 11.18
CA GLY A 173 -2.83 -0.49 12.50
C GLY A 173 -1.61 0.23 13.09
N LEU A 174 -0.53 0.38 12.33
CA LEU A 174 0.67 1.13 12.73
C LEU A 174 0.44 2.63 12.52
N TYR A 175 -0.58 3.18 13.19
CA TYR A 175 -1.07 4.54 12.92
C TYR A 175 -0.06 5.61 13.33
N GLU A 176 0.58 5.48 14.50
CA GLU A 176 1.58 6.45 14.95
C GLU A 176 2.82 6.42 14.06
N GLU A 177 3.28 5.23 13.65
CA GLU A 177 4.35 5.06 12.68
C GLU A 177 3.96 5.66 11.34
N PHE A 178 2.78 5.33 10.80
CA PHE A 178 2.27 5.88 9.55
C PHE A 178 2.31 7.42 9.57
N TYR A 179 1.77 8.04 10.61
CA TYR A 179 1.75 9.50 10.71
C TYR A 179 3.15 10.12 10.85
N LYS A 180 4.05 9.44 11.57
CA LYS A 180 5.46 9.86 11.68
C LYS A 180 6.19 9.82 10.33
N GLU A 181 5.80 8.93 9.43
CA GLU A 181 6.40 8.79 8.10
C GLU A 181 5.72 9.66 7.04
N ILE A 182 4.38 9.69 6.97
CA ILE A 182 3.64 10.41 5.91
C ILE A 182 3.90 11.92 5.94
N PHE A 183 4.11 12.52 7.11
CA PHE A 183 4.49 13.94 7.23
C PHE A 183 5.90 14.25 6.74
N LYS A 184 6.72 13.22 6.46
CA LYS A 184 8.06 13.37 5.89
C LYS A 184 8.14 12.92 4.43
N CYS A 185 7.27 12.00 4.03
CA CYS A 185 7.31 11.37 2.70
C CYS A 185 6.20 11.87 1.75
N GLY A 186 5.08 12.33 2.30
CA GLY A 186 3.96 12.86 1.53
C GLY A 186 4.38 14.12 0.77
N ILE A 187 4.18 14.15 -0.55
CA ILE A 187 4.62 15.26 -1.40
C ILE A 187 4.08 16.60 -0.89
N CYS A 188 2.82 16.63 -0.44
CA CYS A 188 2.16 17.80 0.11
C CYS A 188 2.79 18.36 1.40
N PHE A 189 3.67 17.60 2.06
CA PHE A 189 4.40 18.02 3.26
C PHE A 189 5.87 18.35 2.99
N LEU A 190 6.35 18.16 1.76
CA LEU A 190 7.74 18.45 1.42
C LEU A 190 8.00 19.96 1.28
N ASN A 191 9.26 20.35 1.43
CA ASN A 191 9.69 21.71 1.07
C ASN A 191 9.65 21.86 -0.46
N PRO A 192 8.89 22.82 -1.02
CA PRO A 192 8.71 22.95 -2.46
C PRO A 192 10.01 23.27 -3.21
N THR A 193 10.91 24.05 -2.61
CA THR A 193 12.22 24.37 -3.20
C THR A 193 13.11 23.13 -3.29
N ALA A 194 13.11 22.29 -2.25
CA ALA A 194 13.88 21.04 -2.24
C ALA A 194 13.27 20.00 -3.21
N TYR A 195 11.95 19.88 -3.24
CA TYR A 195 11.24 18.99 -4.17
C TYR A 195 11.38 19.45 -5.63
N GLY A 196 11.54 20.76 -5.86
CA GLY A 196 11.77 21.36 -7.17
C GLY A 196 10.53 21.37 -8.08
N ARG A 197 9.35 21.08 -7.54
CA ARG A 197 8.06 21.01 -8.26
C ARG A 197 6.91 21.43 -7.34
N SER A 198 5.70 21.51 -7.88
CA SER A 198 4.50 21.76 -7.09
C SER A 198 4.25 20.61 -6.10
N ILE A 199 4.10 20.94 -4.82
CA ILE A 199 3.76 19.96 -3.76
C ILE A 199 2.30 19.47 -3.84
N LEU A 200 1.53 19.96 -4.82
CA LEU A 200 0.19 19.48 -5.16
C LEU A 200 0.21 18.39 -6.25
N GLU A 201 1.39 18.05 -6.78
CA GLU A 201 1.57 17.07 -7.85
C GLU A 201 2.62 16.02 -7.47
N ASN A 202 2.26 14.74 -7.57
CA ASN A 202 3.20 13.64 -7.41
C ASN A 202 4.17 13.54 -8.60
N SER A 203 5.43 13.19 -8.33
CA SER A 203 6.39 12.76 -9.34
C SER A 203 6.37 11.22 -9.50
N SER A 204 7.25 10.65 -10.33
CA SER A 204 7.48 9.20 -10.34
C SER A 204 8.44 8.79 -9.23
N PHE A 205 9.52 9.56 -9.05
CA PHE A 205 10.53 9.31 -8.03
C PHE A 205 11.14 10.60 -7.50
N ILE A 206 11.81 10.49 -6.36
CA ILE A 206 12.69 11.51 -5.80
C ILE A 206 14.13 10.98 -5.80
N VAL A 207 15.07 11.83 -6.20
CA VAL A 207 16.50 11.51 -6.20
C VAL A 207 16.98 11.32 -4.76
N SER A 208 17.49 10.14 -4.44
CA SER A 208 17.90 9.80 -3.08
C SER A 208 19.28 10.35 -2.73
N SER A 209 19.66 10.27 -1.46
CA SER A 209 20.94 10.81 -0.96
C SER A 209 22.18 9.99 -1.33
N VAL A 210 22.04 8.95 -2.16
CA VAL A 210 23.18 8.21 -2.73
C VAL A 210 23.54 8.66 -4.13
N TYR A 211 22.76 9.56 -4.75
CA TYR A 211 23.09 10.09 -6.07
C TYR A 211 24.37 10.94 -6.03
N PRO A 212 25.27 10.88 -7.03
CA PRO A 212 26.54 11.62 -6.97
C PRO A 212 26.38 13.14 -6.85
N ASP A 213 25.41 13.72 -7.56
CA ASP A 213 25.14 15.15 -7.52
C ASP A 213 24.21 15.51 -6.34
N LYS A 214 24.79 16.16 -5.33
CA LYS A 214 24.09 16.61 -4.12
C LYS A 214 23.03 17.67 -4.38
N SER A 215 23.15 18.43 -5.46
CA SER A 215 22.19 19.48 -5.82
C SER A 215 20.82 18.91 -6.22
N LEU A 216 20.77 17.61 -6.55
CA LEU A 216 19.54 16.92 -6.94
C LEU A 216 18.87 16.19 -5.78
N TRP A 217 19.52 16.02 -4.64
CA TRP A 217 18.96 15.24 -3.53
C TRP A 217 17.64 15.83 -3.04
N GLY A 218 16.59 15.00 -3.04
CA GLY A 218 15.24 15.44 -2.67
C GLY A 218 14.39 16.00 -3.82
N LYS A 219 14.97 16.21 -5.02
CA LYS A 219 14.21 16.67 -6.20
C LYS A 219 13.37 15.57 -6.81
N GLY A 220 12.14 15.90 -7.20
CA GLY A 220 11.19 15.01 -7.86
C GLY A 220 11.31 15.02 -9.38
N PHE A 221 11.21 13.85 -10.00
CA PHE A 221 11.24 13.67 -11.46
C PHE A 221 10.13 12.75 -11.96
N VAL A 222 9.64 13.02 -13.17
CA VAL A 222 8.61 12.24 -13.85
C VAL A 222 9.28 11.33 -14.86
N ALA A 223 9.22 10.03 -14.63
CA ALA A 223 9.60 9.02 -15.61
C ALA A 223 8.41 8.67 -16.52
N ARG A 224 7.21 8.56 -15.94
CA ARG A 224 5.90 8.28 -16.58
C ARG A 224 4.76 8.76 -15.66
N LEU A 225 3.50 8.56 -16.06
CA LEU A 225 2.34 8.69 -15.16
C LEU A 225 2.54 7.82 -13.91
N THR A 226 2.37 8.41 -12.73
CA THR A 226 2.70 7.77 -11.45
C THR A 226 1.48 7.09 -10.83
N GLY A 227 1.64 5.83 -10.43
CA GLY A 227 0.64 5.12 -9.63
C GLY A 227 0.50 5.64 -8.20
N ALA A 228 1.42 6.52 -7.75
CA ALA A 228 1.40 7.11 -6.40
C ALA A 228 0.06 7.80 -6.09
N THR A 229 -0.58 8.42 -7.08
CA THR A 229 -1.88 9.08 -6.92
C THR A 229 -2.97 8.10 -6.46
N SER A 230 -3.00 6.87 -6.98
CA SER A 230 -3.96 5.85 -6.53
C SER A 230 -3.73 5.45 -5.08
N GLU A 231 -2.47 5.39 -4.63
CA GLU A 231 -2.16 5.08 -3.23
C GLU A 231 -2.52 6.23 -2.29
N VAL A 232 -2.32 7.48 -2.70
CA VAL A 232 -2.79 8.66 -1.95
C VAL A 232 -4.31 8.61 -1.77
N LEU A 233 -5.07 8.27 -2.82
CA LEU A 233 -6.52 8.12 -2.72
C LEU A 233 -6.93 7.02 -1.72
N ASN A 234 -6.25 5.86 -1.75
CA ASN A 234 -6.48 4.79 -0.78
C ASN A 234 -6.18 5.23 0.66
N ILE A 235 -5.06 5.91 0.86
CA ILE A 235 -4.68 6.48 2.17
C ILE A 235 -5.75 7.48 2.62
N TRP A 236 -6.17 8.40 1.75
CA TRP A 236 -7.17 9.42 2.03
C TRP A 236 -8.51 8.82 2.45
N ILE A 237 -9.00 7.83 1.70
CA ILE A 237 -10.25 7.11 2.00
C ILE A 237 -10.16 6.43 3.37
N LEU A 238 -9.07 5.71 3.66
CA LEU A 238 -8.87 5.04 4.94
C LEU A 238 -8.76 6.04 6.11
N MET A 239 -8.04 7.14 5.92
CA MET A 239 -7.92 8.20 6.93
C MET A 239 -9.28 8.81 7.25
N CYS A 240 -10.06 9.16 6.22
CA CYS A 240 -11.33 9.86 6.38
C CYS A 240 -12.46 8.93 6.85
N LEU A 241 -12.57 7.72 6.30
CA LEU A 241 -13.75 6.86 6.51
C LEU A 241 -13.47 5.65 7.41
N GLY A 242 -12.22 5.20 7.49
CA GLY A 242 -11.85 3.92 8.10
C GLY A 242 -11.87 2.76 7.10
N LYS A 243 -11.67 1.53 7.60
CA LYS A 243 -11.47 0.33 6.77
C LYS A 243 -12.73 -0.16 6.04
N ASN A 244 -13.85 -0.25 6.76
CA ASN A 244 -15.12 -0.79 6.25
C ASN A 244 -16.27 0.15 6.63
N PRO A 245 -16.30 1.38 6.08
CA PRO A 245 -17.30 2.37 6.44
C PRO A 245 -18.71 2.01 5.98
N PHE A 246 -18.84 1.13 4.99
CA PHE A 246 -20.09 0.72 4.37
C PHE A 246 -20.23 -0.80 4.48
N PHE A 247 -21.35 -1.29 5.02
CA PHE A 247 -21.58 -2.73 5.18
C PHE A 247 -23.08 -3.05 5.21
N VAL A 248 -23.41 -4.34 5.04
CA VAL A 248 -24.77 -4.86 5.22
C VAL A 248 -24.83 -5.59 6.54
N ASP A 249 -25.83 -5.27 7.37
CA ASP A 249 -26.02 -5.93 8.66
C ASP A 249 -26.71 -7.30 8.52
N LYS A 250 -26.85 -8.02 9.64
CA LYS A 250 -27.51 -9.34 9.70
C LYS A 250 -28.97 -9.34 9.24
N ASN A 251 -29.61 -8.17 9.19
CA ASN A 251 -31.00 -7.99 8.78
C ASN A 251 -31.08 -7.49 7.31
N ASN A 252 -29.99 -7.61 6.56
CA ASN A 252 -29.88 -7.17 5.17
C ASN A 252 -29.99 -5.65 4.96
N ASN A 253 -29.75 -4.84 5.99
CA ASN A 253 -29.80 -3.39 5.90
C ASN A 253 -28.43 -2.79 5.57
N PHE A 254 -28.40 -1.86 4.61
CA PHE A 254 -27.23 -1.03 4.35
C PHE A 254 -26.97 -0.07 5.53
N CYS A 255 -25.77 -0.16 6.11
CA CYS A 255 -25.35 0.65 7.25
C CYS A 255 -24.05 1.41 6.92
N ILE A 256 -23.89 2.57 7.54
CA ILE A 256 -22.67 3.38 7.46
C ILE A 256 -22.10 3.58 8.86
N LYS A 257 -20.80 3.35 9.04
CA LYS A 257 -20.07 3.65 10.28
C LYS A 257 -18.73 4.27 9.95
N PHE A 258 -18.60 5.57 10.21
CA PHE A 258 -17.30 6.22 10.09
C PHE A 258 -16.39 5.81 11.24
N SER A 259 -15.14 5.48 10.93
CA SER A 259 -14.10 5.16 11.91
C SER A 259 -12.78 5.77 11.44
N PRO A 260 -12.70 7.12 11.42
CA PRO A 260 -11.57 7.82 10.86
C PRO A 260 -10.28 7.50 11.62
N ILE A 261 -9.18 7.54 10.89
CA ILE A 261 -7.83 7.29 11.42
C ILE A 261 -7.02 8.57 11.18
N LEU A 262 -7.34 9.63 11.91
CA LEU A 262 -6.79 10.97 11.79
C LEU A 262 -5.93 11.31 13.01
N LYS A 263 -4.72 11.84 12.76
CA LYS A 263 -3.92 12.45 13.82
C LYS A 263 -4.53 13.80 14.20
N GLY A 264 -4.48 14.14 15.49
CA GLY A 264 -4.97 15.41 16.02
C GLY A 264 -4.42 16.65 15.31
N ASP A 265 -3.18 16.57 14.82
CA ASP A 265 -2.49 17.65 14.11
C ASP A 265 -3.15 18.03 12.77
N LEU A 266 -4.00 17.17 12.21
CA LEU A 266 -4.73 17.45 10.96
C LEU A 266 -5.96 18.33 11.17
N PHE A 267 -6.42 18.48 12.40
CA PHE A 267 -7.56 19.34 12.71
C PHE A 267 -7.13 20.81 12.74
N THR A 268 -8.00 21.69 12.23
CA THR A 268 -7.75 23.13 12.16
C THR A 268 -7.42 23.70 13.55
N LYS A 269 -6.48 24.63 13.63
CA LYS A 269 -6.16 25.33 14.90
C LYS A 269 -7.04 26.55 15.15
N ARG A 270 -7.58 27.13 14.08
CA ARG A 270 -8.38 28.35 14.04
C ARG A 270 -9.50 28.14 13.03
N GLY A 271 -10.57 28.92 13.15
CA GLY A 271 -11.64 28.91 12.16
C GLY A 271 -11.07 29.25 10.78
N THR A 272 -11.61 28.61 9.75
CA THR A 272 -11.20 28.82 8.36
C THR A 272 -12.42 28.80 7.45
N THR A 273 -12.25 29.32 6.24
CA THR A 273 -13.30 29.34 5.23
C THR A 273 -12.87 28.47 4.06
N ILE A 274 -13.74 27.56 3.64
CA ILE A 274 -13.54 26.75 2.45
C ILE A 274 -14.55 27.14 1.38
N ASN A 275 -14.14 27.06 0.12
CA ASN A 275 -15.02 27.18 -1.03
C ASN A 275 -15.28 25.77 -1.58
N LEU A 276 -16.53 25.34 -1.56
CA LEU A 276 -16.98 24.06 -2.09
C LEU A 276 -18.05 24.34 -3.14
N ASP A 277 -17.72 24.11 -4.42
CA ASP A 277 -18.64 24.28 -5.55
C ASP A 277 -19.33 25.66 -5.56
N ASN A 278 -18.53 26.72 -5.42
CA ASN A 278 -18.98 28.12 -5.33
C ASN A 278 -19.82 28.46 -4.10
N LYS A 279 -19.87 27.58 -3.09
CA LYS A 279 -20.46 27.86 -1.78
C LYS A 279 -19.38 28.04 -0.73
N VAL A 280 -19.46 29.15 -0.02
CA VAL A 280 -18.56 29.49 1.07
C VAL A 280 -19.07 28.82 2.35
N ARG A 281 -18.25 27.96 2.97
CA ARG A 281 -18.54 27.34 4.26
C ARG A 281 -17.48 27.75 5.27
N LYS A 282 -17.93 28.35 6.38
CA LYS A 282 -17.09 28.60 7.55
C LYS A 282 -16.97 27.30 8.36
N LEU A 283 -15.73 26.96 8.70
CA LEU A 283 -15.37 25.86 9.58
C LEU A 283 -14.85 26.44 10.90
N GLU A 284 -15.33 25.90 12.01
CA GLU A 284 -14.84 26.23 13.34
C GLU A 284 -13.42 25.70 13.57
N PRO A 285 -12.68 26.21 14.57
CA PRO A 285 -11.46 25.55 15.05
C PRO A 285 -11.71 24.09 15.42
N ASN A 286 -10.63 23.30 15.43
CA ASN A 286 -10.62 21.89 15.79
C ASN A 286 -11.50 21.01 14.90
N THR A 287 -11.57 21.36 13.60
CA THR A 287 -12.34 20.63 12.60
C THR A 287 -11.46 20.00 11.51
N PHE A 288 -11.96 18.95 10.89
CA PHE A 288 -11.41 18.37 9.67
C PHE A 288 -12.57 18.13 8.70
N ALA A 289 -12.43 18.54 7.45
CA ALA A 289 -13.51 18.44 6.47
C ALA A 289 -13.05 17.78 5.17
N PHE A 290 -13.94 16.99 4.56
CA PHE A 290 -13.71 16.34 3.27
C PHE A 290 -15.04 16.13 2.53
N LYS A 291 -14.96 15.83 1.24
CA LYS A 291 -16.14 15.45 0.46
C LYS A 291 -16.30 13.93 0.40
N LEU A 292 -17.49 13.46 0.73
CA LEU A 292 -17.96 12.09 0.49
C LEU A 292 -18.80 12.07 -0.79
N PHE A 293 -18.56 11.07 -1.66
CA PHE A 293 -19.23 10.92 -2.96
C PHE A 293 -19.22 12.21 -3.82
N SER A 294 -18.15 13.01 -3.69
CA SER A 294 -17.94 14.28 -4.40
C SER A 294 -18.93 15.40 -4.12
N SER A 295 -20.04 15.15 -3.43
CA SER A 295 -21.13 16.12 -3.22
C SER A 295 -21.48 16.37 -1.75
N ILE A 296 -21.24 15.40 -0.86
CA ILE A 296 -21.63 15.49 0.56
C ILE A 296 -20.46 16.05 1.36
N LEU A 297 -20.64 17.19 2.01
CA LEU A 297 -19.64 17.71 2.92
C LEU A 297 -19.67 16.94 4.24
N VAL A 298 -18.56 16.33 4.64
CA VAL A 298 -18.41 15.72 5.95
C VAL A 298 -17.47 16.58 6.79
N ILE A 299 -17.91 16.93 8.01
CA ILE A 299 -17.14 17.74 8.96
C ILE A 299 -16.99 16.95 10.26
N TYR A 300 -15.74 16.74 10.66
CA TYR A 300 -15.39 16.14 11.95
C TYR A 300 -15.02 17.22 12.94
N TYR A 301 -15.75 17.29 14.05
CA TYR A 301 -15.52 18.20 15.18
C TYR A 301 -14.81 17.44 16.30
N ASN A 302 -13.59 17.85 16.63
CA ASN A 302 -12.76 17.18 17.64
C ASN A 302 -12.18 18.22 18.61
N PRO A 303 -12.94 18.69 19.61
CA PRO A 303 -12.58 19.84 20.44
C PRO A 303 -11.21 19.71 21.13
N LYS A 304 -10.82 18.48 21.48
CA LYS A 304 -9.55 18.17 22.15
C LYS A 304 -8.41 17.88 21.18
N ARG A 305 -8.68 17.86 19.86
CA ARG A 305 -7.76 17.45 18.78
C ARG A 305 -7.00 16.17 19.14
N LYS A 306 -7.70 15.20 19.72
CA LYS A 306 -7.13 13.88 20.02
C LYS A 306 -7.00 13.08 18.73
N ASN A 307 -6.08 12.12 18.69
CA ASN A 307 -6.02 11.17 17.58
C ASN A 307 -7.33 10.37 17.53
N THR A 308 -8.00 10.32 16.39
CA THR A 308 -9.33 9.66 16.27
C THR A 308 -9.26 8.14 16.40
N TYR A 309 -8.06 7.58 16.31
CA TYR A 309 -7.76 6.16 16.53
C TYR A 309 -7.32 5.84 17.96
N SER A 310 -7.37 6.81 18.88
CA SER A 310 -7.12 6.55 20.31
C SER A 310 -8.34 5.89 20.97
N GLU A 311 -8.14 5.07 21.99
CA GLU A 311 -9.24 4.38 22.69
C GLU A 311 -10.16 5.34 23.47
N ASN A 312 -9.65 6.54 23.79
CA ASN A 312 -10.29 7.54 24.63
C ASN A 312 -11.07 8.61 23.85
N ILE A 313 -11.37 8.36 22.57
CA ILE A 313 -12.19 9.24 21.74
C ILE A 313 -13.32 8.43 21.12
N LYS A 314 -14.55 8.96 21.20
CA LYS A 314 -15.73 8.32 20.62
C LYS A 314 -16.56 9.36 19.89
N ILE A 315 -17.37 8.90 18.94
CA ILE A 315 -18.39 9.74 18.30
C ILE A 315 -19.54 9.87 19.30
N GLU A 316 -19.80 11.09 19.76
CA GLU A 316 -20.90 11.41 20.68
C GLU A 316 -22.21 11.61 19.92
N LYS A 317 -22.15 12.26 18.76
CA LYS A 317 -23.30 12.49 17.91
C LYS A 317 -22.92 12.66 16.45
N ILE A 318 -23.87 12.35 15.57
CA ILE A 318 -23.82 12.63 14.14
C ILE A 318 -25.03 13.49 13.79
N ILE A 319 -24.82 14.57 13.04
CA ILE A 319 -25.89 15.43 12.52
C ILE A 319 -25.90 15.28 11.00
N ILE A 320 -27.06 14.94 10.44
CA ILE A 320 -27.24 14.74 9.00
C ILE A 320 -28.23 15.79 8.50
N ASP A 321 -27.79 16.61 7.55
CA ASP A 321 -28.56 17.69 6.94
C ASP A 321 -28.87 17.36 5.47
N ASP A 322 -30.14 17.17 5.13
CA ASP A 322 -30.60 16.96 3.74
C ASP A 322 -31.02 18.27 3.03
N GLY A 323 -30.88 19.41 3.69
CA GLY A 323 -31.26 20.73 3.23
C GLY A 323 -32.67 21.16 3.61
N ASN A 324 -33.51 20.22 4.05
CA ASN A 324 -34.85 20.50 4.56
C ASN A 324 -34.91 20.29 6.08
N GLN A 325 -34.25 19.23 6.56
CA GLN A 325 -34.24 18.87 7.97
C GLN A 325 -32.85 18.45 8.44
N LYS A 326 -32.56 18.73 9.71
CA LYS A 326 -31.38 18.20 10.42
C LYS A 326 -31.80 17.06 11.33
N THR A 327 -31.22 15.89 11.14
CA THR A 327 -31.46 14.72 11.98
C THR A 327 -30.25 14.48 12.89
N VAL A 328 -30.47 14.36 14.20
CA VAL A 328 -29.40 14.13 15.19
C VAL A 328 -29.43 12.68 15.65
N LEU A 329 -28.30 12.00 15.51
CA LEU A 329 -28.07 10.64 15.99
C LEU A 329 -27.11 10.69 17.19
N LYS A 330 -27.48 10.02 18.30
CA LYS A 330 -26.59 9.83 19.47
C LYS A 330 -25.82 8.50 19.40
N ASP A 331 -25.65 7.97 18.19
CA ASP A 331 -24.97 6.71 17.91
C ASP A 331 -23.94 6.95 16.78
N SER A 332 -22.89 6.15 16.77
CA SER A 332 -21.86 6.10 15.73
C SER A 332 -22.32 5.38 14.46
N LEU A 333 -23.41 4.61 14.54
CA LEU A 333 -23.93 3.79 13.46
C LEU A 333 -25.11 4.48 12.76
N ILE A 334 -24.95 4.77 11.47
CA ILE A 334 -26.00 5.34 10.62
C ILE A 334 -26.75 4.19 9.94
N LYS A 335 -27.99 3.99 10.36
CA LYS A 335 -28.91 2.95 9.85
C LYS A 335 -29.91 3.53 8.85
N PRO A 336 -30.72 2.68 8.18
CA PRO A 336 -31.85 3.16 7.40
C PRO A 336 -32.83 3.98 8.26
N PRO A 337 -33.53 4.97 7.67
CA PRO A 337 -33.48 5.36 6.26
C PRO A 337 -32.30 6.28 5.89
N LEU A 338 -31.53 6.78 6.87
CA LEU A 338 -30.49 7.80 6.66
C LEU A 338 -29.29 7.28 5.85
N SER A 339 -28.89 6.03 6.07
CA SER A 339 -27.80 5.38 5.31
C SER A 339 -28.09 5.34 3.80
N TYR A 340 -29.34 5.05 3.42
CA TYR A 340 -29.77 5.06 2.02
C TYR A 340 -29.81 6.49 1.46
N LYS A 341 -30.33 7.47 2.22
CA LYS A 341 -30.27 8.89 1.80
C LYS A 341 -28.83 9.34 1.50
N ILE A 342 -27.86 8.95 2.33
CA ILE A 342 -26.44 9.25 2.09
C ILE A 342 -25.92 8.56 0.82
N ARG A 343 -26.21 7.27 0.64
CA ARG A 343 -25.80 6.51 -0.55
C ARG A 343 -26.36 7.09 -1.84
N GLU A 344 -27.59 7.59 -1.78
CA GLU A 344 -28.29 8.22 -2.91
C GLU A 344 -27.92 9.70 -3.10
N ALA A 345 -26.92 10.22 -2.36
CA ALA A 345 -26.50 11.62 -2.40
C ALA A 345 -27.63 12.64 -2.14
N LYS A 346 -28.65 12.24 -1.36
CA LYS A 346 -29.76 13.11 -0.91
C LYS A 346 -29.43 13.89 0.37
N VAL A 347 -28.18 13.86 0.81
CA VAL A 347 -27.67 14.56 2.00
C VAL A 347 -26.69 15.63 1.53
N ARG A 348 -26.75 16.82 2.13
CA ARG A 348 -25.84 17.93 1.82
C ARG A 348 -24.62 17.92 2.73
N GLU A 349 -24.84 17.77 4.02
CA GLU A 349 -23.80 17.88 5.05
C GLU A 349 -23.97 16.80 6.13
N ILE A 350 -22.85 16.26 6.60
CA ILE A 350 -22.77 15.35 7.74
C ILE A 350 -21.76 15.92 8.73
N GLU A 351 -22.20 16.24 9.93
CA GLU A 351 -21.33 16.62 11.03
C GLU A 351 -21.13 15.44 11.99
N VAL A 352 -19.88 15.12 12.34
CA VAL A 352 -19.55 14.09 13.32
C VAL A 352 -18.81 14.73 14.47
N HIS A 353 -19.35 14.59 15.68
CA HIS A 353 -18.81 15.23 16.88
C HIS A 353 -18.14 14.19 17.78
N PHE A 354 -16.88 14.43 18.10
CA PHE A 354 -16.06 13.59 18.98
C PHE A 354 -16.03 14.14 20.42
N SER A 355 -15.87 13.22 21.38
CA SER A 355 -15.76 13.47 22.83
C SER A 355 -14.45 14.10 23.32
#